data_AF-A0A484Q3Q8-F1
#
_entry.id   AF-A0A484Q3Q8-F1
#
_cell.length_a   1.000
_cell.length_b   1.000
_cell.length_c   1.000
_cell.angle_alpha   90.00
_cell.angle_beta   90.00
_cell.angle_gamma   90.00
#
_symmetry.space_group_name_H-M   'P 1'
#
loop_
_entity.id
_entity.type
_entity.pdbx_description
1 polymer ?
#
loop_
_entity_poly.entity_id
_entity_poly.type
_entity_poly.pdbx_seq_one_letter_code
_entity_poly.pdbx_strand_id
1 'polypeptide(L)' 'MNAEQIITAMGGRATVMRITGLTKGRIAQMVKDNHVPRAWLLVFHLMKPRVVPHPDQRAIAFVPDATGGEG' A
#
# COMPACT_ATOMS: atom_id res chain seq x y z
N MET A 1 2.63 2.94 5.19
CA MET A 1 2.30 1.50 5.16
C MET A 1 2.81 0.93 3.85
N ASN A 2 3.48 -0.22 3.87
CA ASN A 2 4.08 -0.86 2.70
C ASN A 2 3.10 -1.89 2.06
N ALA A 3 3.36 -2.35 0.84
CA ALA A 3 2.43 -3.25 0.13
C ALA A 3 2.18 -4.58 0.88
N GLU A 4 3.22 -5.13 1.52
CA GLU A 4 3.10 -6.36 2.31
C GLU A 4 2.20 -6.17 3.53
N GLN A 5 2.36 -5.07 4.26
CA GLN A 5 1.52 -4.73 5.41
C GLN A 5 0.05 -4.59 4.99
N ILE A 6 -0.23 -3.96 3.84
CA ILE A 6 -1.59 -3.84 3.31
C ILE A 6 -2.17 -5.23 3.00
N ILE A 7 -1.40 -6.09 2.32
CA ILE A 7 -1.84 -7.45 2.00
C ILE A 7 -2.11 -8.27 3.26
N THR A 8 -1.23 -8.17 4.26
CA THR A 8 -1.41 -8.83 5.56
C THR A 8 -2.63 -8.31 6.30
N ALA A 9 -2.84 -6.99 6.32
CA ALA A 9 -4.03 -6.35 6.90
C ALA A 9 -5.32 -6.83 6.22
N MET A 10 -5.29 -7.14 4.93
CA MET A 10 -6.42 -7.70 4.19
C MET A 10 -6.67 -9.19 4.47
N GLY A 11 -5.84 -9.85 5.30
CA GLY A 11 -5.96 -11.29 5.59
C GLY A 11 -5.00 -12.16 4.76
N GLY A 12 -3.92 -11.57 4.25
CA GLY A 12 -2.86 -12.27 3.55
C GLY A 12 -3.10 -12.46 2.05
N ARG A 13 -2.11 -13.07 1.39
CA ARG A 13 -2.06 -13.22 -0.08
C ARG A 13 -3.28 -13.96 -0.64
N ALA A 14 -3.70 -15.05 -0.01
CA ALA A 14 -4.86 -15.84 -0.46
C ALA A 14 -6.17 -15.03 -0.44
N THR A 15 -6.38 -14.22 0.60
CA THR A 15 -7.55 -13.35 0.71
C THR A 15 -7.51 -12.26 -0.35
N VAL A 16 -6.36 -11.65 -0.58
CA VAL A 16 -6.19 -10.64 -1.64
C VAL A 16 -6.41 -11.24 -3.03
N MET A 17 -5.94 -12.47 -3.31
CA MET A 17 -6.24 -13.18 -4.56
C MET A 17 -7.74 -13.35 -4.74
N ARG A 18 -8.45 -13.78 -3.69
CA ARG A 18 -9.91 -13.98 -3.74
C ARG A 18 -10.68 -12.68 -3.96
N ILE A 19 -10.25 -11.57 -3.36
CA ILE A 19 -10.89 -10.25 -3.49
C ILE A 19 -10.64 -9.67 -4.88
N THR A 20 -9.40 -9.75 -5.36
CA THR A 20 -8.95 -9.01 -6.55
C THR A 20 -9.01 -9.82 -7.84
N GLY A 21 -9.09 -11.14 -7.75
CA GLY A 21 -8.91 -12.05 -8.88
C GLY A 21 -7.47 -12.08 -9.42
N LEU A 22 -6.53 -11.38 -8.78
CA LEU A 22 -5.15 -11.32 -9.25
C LEU A 22 -4.41 -12.62 -9.01
N THR A 23 -3.47 -12.90 -9.90
CA THR A 23 -2.58 -14.06 -9.77
C THR A 23 -1.59 -13.86 -8.62
N LYS A 24 -1.08 -14.97 -8.10
CA LYS A 24 0.00 -14.99 -7.10
C LYS A 24 1.21 -14.17 -7.56
N GLY A 25 1.58 -14.26 -8.84
CA GLY A 25 2.71 -13.52 -9.41
C GLY A 25 2.48 -12.01 -9.40
N ARG A 26 1.25 -11.55 -9.69
CA ARG A 26 0.93 -10.12 -9.66
C ARG A 26 0.97 -9.55 -8.24
N ILE A 27 0.47 -10.30 -7.25
CA ILE A 27 0.58 -9.91 -5.84
C ILE A 27 2.04 -9.92 -5.38
N ALA A 28 2.83 -10.91 -5.81
CA ALA A 28 4.26 -10.96 -5.49
C ALA A 28 5.01 -9.74 -6.07
N GLN A 29 4.68 -9.29 -7.29
CA GLN A 29 5.21 -8.04 -7.83
C GLN A 29 4.81 -6.83 -7.00
N MET A 30 3.55 -6.70 -6.58
CA MET A 30 3.14 -5.58 -5.71
C MET A 30 3.97 -5.51 -4.42
N VAL A 31 4.27 -6.66 -3.82
CA VAL A 31 5.12 -6.74 -2.63
C VAL A 31 6.56 -6.37 -2.98
N LYS A 32 7.11 -6.93 -4.06
CA LYS A 32 8.50 -6.69 -4.49
C LYS A 32 8.74 -5.22 -4.85
N ASP A 33 7.82 -4.61 -5.59
CA ASP A 33 7.88 -3.23 -6.03
C ASP A 33 7.42 -2.26 -4.93
N ASN A 34 6.99 -2.80 -3.78
CA ASN A 34 6.39 -2.08 -2.67
C ASN A 34 5.30 -1.09 -3.10
N HIS A 35 4.48 -1.49 -4.07
CA HIS A 35 3.52 -0.62 -4.71
C HIS A 35 2.19 -1.36 -4.92
N VAL A 36 1.14 -0.82 -4.30
CA VAL A 36 -0.25 -1.25 -4.54
C VAL A 36 -0.88 -0.23 -5.48
N PRO A 37 -1.42 -0.64 -6.64
CA PRO A 37 -2.11 0.27 -7.54
C PRO A 37 -3.24 1.02 -6.86
N ARG A 38 -3.39 2.31 -7.17
CA ARG A 38 -4.36 3.23 -6.55
C ARG A 38 -5.78 2.66 -6.49
N ALA A 39 -6.25 2.04 -7.58
CA ALA A 39 -7.57 1.43 -7.64
C ALA A 39 -7.77 0.34 -6.57
N TRP A 40 -6.76 -0.52 -6.37
CA TRP A 40 -6.82 -1.56 -5.34
C TRP A 40 -6.67 -0.99 -3.95
N LEU A 41 -5.82 0.02 -3.77
CA LEU A 41 -5.67 0.68 -2.49
C LEU A 41 -6.98 1.34 -2.04
N LEU A 42 -7.74 1.94 -2.97
CA LEU A 42 -9.07 2.48 -2.69
C LEU A 42 -10.04 1.37 -2.23
N VAL A 43 -10.10 0.25 -2.96
CA VAL A 43 -10.95 -0.89 -2.59
C VAL A 43 -10.58 -1.43 -1.21
N PHE A 44 -9.28 -1.64 -0.94
CA PHE A 44 -8.81 -2.12 0.35
C PHE A 44 -9.10 -1.12 1.49
N HIS A 45 -8.98 0.18 1.23
CA HIS A 45 -9.39 1.23 2.17
C HIS A 45 -10.89 1.15 2.47
N LEU A 46 -11.75 1.03 1.47
CA LEU A 46 -13.20 0.91 1.69
C LEU A 46 -13.56 -0.34 2.51
N MET A 47 -12.82 -1.44 2.34
CA MET A 47 -13.02 -2.66 3.12
C MET A 47 -12.50 -2.56 4.56
N LYS A 48 -11.40 -1.84 4.79
CA LYS A 48 -10.75 -1.68 6.11
C LYS A 48 -10.21 -0.25 6.30
N PRO A 49 -11.09 0.76 6.45
CA PRO A 49 -10.67 2.17 6.40
C PRO A 49 -9.81 2.60 7.59
N ARG A 50 -9.91 1.88 8.72
CA ARG A 50 -9.11 2.12 9.92
C ARG A 50 -7.67 1.63 9.80
N VAL A 51 -7.38 0.75 8.85
CA VAL A 51 -6.09 0.03 8.76
C VAL A 51 -5.38 0.34 7.46
N VAL A 52 -6.10 0.36 6.35
CA VAL A 52 -5.53 0.68 5.03
C VAL A 52 -5.68 2.17 4.79
N PRO A 53 -4.60 2.91 4.45
CA PRO A 53 -4.67 4.35 4.21
C PRO A 53 -5.45 4.66 2.93
N HIS A 54 -6.13 5.80 2.91
CA HIS A 54 -6.78 6.25 1.68
C HIS A 54 -5.72 6.63 0.64
N PRO A 55 -5.87 6.28 -0.65
CA PRO A 55 -4.87 6.57 -1.68
C PRO A 55 -4.51 8.05 -1.84
N ASP A 56 -5.48 8.94 -1.57
CA ASP A 56 -5.29 10.40 -1.65
C ASP A 56 -4.98 11.02 -0.29
N GLN A 57 -4.90 10.20 0.77
CA GLN A 57 -4.28 10.65 2.00
C GLN A 57 -2.80 10.78 1.67
N ARG A 58 -2.40 11.98 1.22
CA ARG A 58 -1.00 12.34 1.02
C ARG A 58 -0.25 11.75 2.21
N ALA A 59 0.65 10.81 1.95
CA ALA A 59 1.77 10.63 2.83
C ALA A 59 2.28 12.05 3.05
N ILE A 60 2.19 12.55 4.28
CA ILE A 60 2.90 13.76 4.66
C ILE A 60 4.31 13.47 4.16
N ALA A 61 4.68 14.13 3.07
CA ALA A 61 5.91 13.84 2.37
C ALA A 61 6.96 13.94 3.46
N PHE A 62 7.67 12.84 3.71
CA PHE A 62 8.93 12.93 4.39
C PHE A 62 9.75 13.88 3.52
N VAL A 63 9.78 15.16 3.90
CA VAL A 63 10.77 16.10 3.44
C VAL A 63 12.02 15.64 4.17
N PRO A 64 12.97 14.95 3.53
CA PRO A 64 14.29 14.90 4.13
C PRO A 64 14.69 16.36 4.27
N ASP A 65 14.95 16.76 5.50
CA ASP A 65 15.48 18.07 5.84
C ASP A 65 16.75 18.28 5.00
N ALA A 66 16.58 18.92 3.84
CA ALA A 66 17.66 19.48 3.06
C ALA A 66 17.86 20.91 3.57
N THR A 67 18.11 21.04 4.88
CA THR A 67 18.71 22.25 5.40
C THR A 67 20.21 22.08 5.26
N GLY A 68 20.70 22.45 4.08
CA GLY A 68 22.01 23.07 4.02
C GLY A 68 21.97 24.29 4.94
N GLY A 69 22.70 24.21 6.04
CA GLY A 69 23.03 25.34 6.89
C GLY A 69 24.54 25.48 6.87
N GLU A 70 25.02 26.42 6.07
CA GLU A 70 26.35 26.99 6.18
C GLU A 70 26.55 27.55 7.60
N GLY A 71 27.74 27.34 8.17
CA GLY A 71 28.17 27.85 9.48
C GLY A 71 29.51 27.30 9.90
#